data_AF-A0A968JR57-F1
#
_entry.id   AF-A0A968JR57-F1
#
_cell.length_a   1.000
_cell.length_b   1.000
_cell.length_c   1.000
_cell.angle_alpha   90.00
_cell.angle_beta   90.00
_cell.angle_gamma   90.00
#
_symmetry.space_group_name_H-M   'P 1'
#
loop_
_entity.id
_entity.type
_entity.pdbx_description
1 polymer ?
#
loop_
_entity_poly.entity_id
_entity_poly.type
_entity_poly.pdbx_seq_one_letter_code
_entity_poly.pdbx_strand_id
1 'polypeptide(L)'
;GPDSYYKSAEKLPIVMSDCGLVKDEFLFWTNFFETRKMRVEKMTPDEHDEMVAYSQGITHYIGRVLADLELKNTPINTLGYTKLLDIIQQTCNDTWQLFLRFAKIQSVYQENED
;
A
#
# COMPACT_ATOMS: atom_id res chain seq x y z
N GLY A 1 0.19 -3.26 -6.23
CA GLY A 1 1.16 -4.26 -6.73
C GLY A 1 0.56 -5.11 -7.84
N PRO A 2 1.22 -6.22 -8.24
CA PRO A 2 0.71 -7.13 -9.29
C PRO A 2 -0.67 -7.69 -8.96
N ASP A 3 -0.94 -7.99 -7.69
CA ASP A 3 -2.22 -8.53 -7.23
C ASP A 3 -3.41 -7.58 -7.43
N SER A 4 -3.15 -6.27 -7.43
CA SER A 4 -4.17 -5.22 -7.60
C SER A 4 -4.30 -4.76 -9.06
N TYR A 5 -3.21 -4.82 -9.82
CA TYR A 5 -3.14 -4.27 -11.19
C TYR A 5 -4.12 -4.94 -12.15
N TYR A 6 -4.24 -6.26 -12.09
CA TYR A 6 -5.13 -6.99 -12.99
C TYR A 6 -6.60 -6.97 -12.55
N LYS A 7 -6.87 -6.66 -11.28
CA LYS A 7 -8.21 -6.71 -10.69
C LYS A 7 -8.93 -5.36 -10.69
N SER A 8 -8.20 -4.24 -10.81
CA SER A 8 -8.77 -2.90 -10.76
C SER A 8 -9.36 -2.45 -12.10
N ALA A 9 -10.62 -2.01 -12.08
CA ALA A 9 -11.23 -1.27 -13.19
C ALA A 9 -10.77 0.20 -13.23
N GLU A 10 -10.38 0.74 -12.08
CA GLU A 10 -9.94 2.13 -11.92
C GLU A 10 -8.43 2.28 -12.07
N LYS A 11 -7.99 3.51 -12.36
CA LYS A 11 -6.57 3.87 -12.39
C LYS A 11 -5.96 3.68 -10.99
N LEU A 12 -4.85 2.95 -10.91
CA LEU A 12 -4.13 2.74 -9.66
C LEU A 12 -3.20 3.92 -9.36
N PRO A 13 -3.06 4.33 -8.09
CA PRO A 13 -2.12 5.36 -7.73
C PRO A 13 -0.68 4.89 -7.96
N ILE A 14 0.16 5.77 -8.47
CA ILE A 14 1.62 5.66 -8.46
C ILE A 14 2.18 6.96 -7.91
N VAL A 15 3.06 6.87 -6.92
CA VAL A 15 3.68 8.04 -6.31
C VAL A 15 4.99 8.35 -7.02
N MET A 16 5.19 9.63 -7.36
CA MET A 16 6.43 10.13 -7.94
C MET A 16 6.92 11.34 -7.16
N SER A 17 8.22 11.37 -6.89
CA SER A 17 8.88 12.50 -6.24
C SER A 17 9.99 13.06 -7.11
N ASP A 18 10.10 14.38 -7.18
CA ASP A 18 11.17 15.07 -7.90
C ASP A 18 12.39 15.20 -6.98
N CYS A 19 13.29 14.23 -7.04
CA CYS A 19 14.51 14.20 -6.24
C CYS A 19 15.71 14.87 -6.94
N GLY A 20 15.47 15.91 -7.75
CA GLY A 20 16.53 16.63 -8.47
C GLY A 20 16.86 16.05 -9.84
N LEU A 21 15.88 15.43 -10.50
CA LEU A 21 16.03 14.94 -11.86
C LEU A 21 16.11 16.11 -12.85
N VAL A 22 16.67 15.85 -14.04
CA VAL A 22 16.52 16.77 -15.17
C VAL A 22 15.02 16.85 -15.49
N LYS A 23 14.45 18.05 -15.49
CA LYS A 23 12.99 18.29 -15.60
C LYS A 23 12.31 17.50 -16.73
N ASP A 24 13.00 17.34 -17.86
CA ASP A 24 12.48 16.64 -19.03
C ASP A 24 12.31 15.13 -18.80
N GLU A 25 13.20 14.50 -18.02
CA GLU A 25 13.10 13.07 -17.69
C GLU A 25 11.95 12.81 -16.70
N PHE A 26 11.78 13.68 -15.71
CA PHE A 26 10.68 13.59 -14.75
C PHE A 26 9.31 13.72 -15.44
N LEU A 27 9.21 14.66 -16.39
CA LEU A 27 7.99 14.87 -17.17
C LEU A 27 7.71 13.69 -18.11
N PHE A 28 8.75 13.12 -18.73
CA PHE A 28 8.61 11.92 -19.56
C PHE A 28 7.99 10.77 -18.76
N TRP A 29 8.52 10.46 -17.57
CA TRP A 29 8.00 9.38 -16.74
C TRP A 29 6.58 9.66 -16.23
N THR A 30 6.29 10.89 -15.83
CA THR A 30 4.94 11.30 -15.43
C THR A 30 3.94 11.01 -16.55
N ASN A 31 4.23 11.49 -17.76
CA ASN A 31 3.38 11.28 -18.93
C ASN A 31 3.25 9.79 -19.30
N PHE A 32 4.35 9.03 -19.20
CA PHE A 32 4.33 7.60 -19.47
C PHE A 32 3.35 6.86 -18.54
N PHE A 33 3.33 7.18 -17.24
CA PHE A 33 2.41 6.52 -16.32
C PHE A 33 0.98 7.02 -16.45
N GLU A 34 0.75 8.31 -16.70
CA GLU A 34 -0.60 8.87 -16.88
C GLU A 34 -1.34 8.31 -18.11
N THR A 35 -0.59 8.00 -19.18
CA THR A 35 -1.13 7.35 -20.39
C THR A 35 -1.46 5.86 -20.17
N ARG A 36 -1.06 5.28 -19.04
CA ARG A 36 -1.40 3.91 -18.61
C ARG A 36 -2.58 3.94 -17.64
N LYS A 37 -2.91 2.76 -17.07
CA LYS A 37 -3.91 2.63 -15.99
C LYS A 37 -3.39 3.13 -14.63
N MET A 38 -2.55 4.17 -14.63
CA MET A 38 -1.97 4.73 -13.42
C MET A 38 -2.34 6.20 -13.28
N ARG A 39 -2.56 6.63 -12.04
CA ARG A 39 -2.77 8.01 -11.65
C ARG A 39 -1.53 8.46 -10.90
N VAL A 40 -0.82 9.43 -11.45
CA VAL A 40 0.42 9.93 -10.85
C VAL A 40 0.07 10.88 -9.72
N GLU A 41 0.48 10.54 -8.50
CA GLU A 41 0.41 11.40 -7.32
C GLU A 41 1.81 11.97 -7.08
N LYS A 42 1.95 13.29 -7.07
CA LYS A 42 3.22 13.96 -6.84
C LYS A 42 3.31 14.40 -5.39
N MET A 43 4.28 13.88 -4.65
CA MET A 43 4.53 14.23 -3.24
C MET A 43 6.00 14.01 -2.91
N THR A 44 6.44 14.54 -1.78
CA THR A 44 7.78 14.31 -1.22
C THR A 44 7.90 12.88 -0.68
N PRO A 45 9.14 12.35 -0.51
CA PRO A 45 9.33 11.04 0.12
C PRO A 45 8.78 11.00 1.55
N ASP A 46 8.89 12.11 2.29
CA ASP A 46 8.39 12.21 3.66
C ASP A 46 6.86 12.15 3.72
N GLU A 47 6.15 12.86 2.85
CA GLU A 47 4.68 12.77 2.73
C GLU A 47 4.23 11.36 2.32
N HIS A 48 4.96 10.72 1.41
CA HIS A 48 4.68 9.34 1.01
C HIS A 48 4.82 8.38 2.19
N ASP A 49 5.93 8.46 2.91
CA ASP A 49 6.25 7.55 4.01
C ASP A 49 5.25 7.72 5.18
N GLU A 50 4.82 8.95 5.47
CA GLU A 50 3.74 9.24 6.43
C GLU A 50 2.42 8.58 6.01
N MET A 51 1.98 8.80 4.76
CA MET A 51 0.73 8.24 4.24
C MET A 51 0.75 6.71 4.18
N VAL A 52 1.87 6.10 3.79
CA VAL A 52 2.04 4.64 3.71
C VAL A 52 2.08 4.03 5.11
N ALA A 53 2.75 4.65 6.08
CA ALA A 53 2.77 4.18 7.46
C ALA A 53 1.35 4.06 8.03
N TYR A 54 0.51 5.07 7.82
CA TYR A 54 -0.86 5.04 8.32
C TYR A 54 -1.73 4.05 7.55
N SER A 55 -1.79 4.15 6.22
CA SER A 55 -2.73 3.37 5.42
C SER A 55 -2.32 1.91 5.28
N GLN A 56 -1.09 1.65 4.83
CA GLN A 56 -0.59 0.30 4.56
C GLN A 56 -0.11 -0.38 5.84
N GLY A 57 0.54 0.35 6.76
CA GLY A 57 0.98 -0.18 8.05
C GLY A 57 -0.18 -0.74 8.88
N ILE A 58 -1.26 0.03 9.07
CA ILE A 58 -2.46 -0.43 9.79
C ILE A 58 -3.11 -1.62 9.09
N THR A 59 -3.22 -1.57 7.74
CA THR A 59 -3.83 -2.67 6.97
C THR A 59 -3.06 -3.99 7.16
N HIS A 60 -1.73 -3.96 7.11
CA HIS A 60 -0.91 -5.15 7.38
C HIS A 60 -0.99 -5.62 8.83
N TYR A 61 -1.03 -4.69 9.79
CA TYR A 61 -1.15 -5.06 11.20
C TYR A 61 -2.45 -5.82 11.46
N ILE A 62 -3.59 -5.27 11.01
CA ILE A 62 -4.90 -5.92 11.16
C ILE A 62 -4.92 -7.26 10.43
N GLY A 63 -4.43 -7.31 9.19
CA GLY A 63 -4.41 -8.54 8.40
C GLY A 63 -3.60 -9.66 9.06
N ARG A 64 -2.49 -9.33 9.73
CA ARG A 64 -1.66 -10.29 10.47
C ARG A 64 -2.30 -10.75 11.77
N VAL A 65 -2.91 -9.85 12.54
CA VAL A 65 -3.70 -10.23 13.74
C VAL A 65 -4.85 -11.17 13.36
N LEU A 66 -5.52 -10.91 12.23
CA LEU A 66 -6.58 -11.78 11.72
C LEU A 66 -6.05 -13.14 11.23
N ALA A 67 -4.82 -13.19 10.70
CA ALA A 67 -4.18 -14.43 10.28
C ALA A 67 -3.93 -15.38 11.47
N ASP A 68 -3.55 -14.83 12.63
CA ASP A 68 -3.32 -15.59 13.86
C ASP A 68 -4.59 -16.25 14.41
N LEU A 69 -5.78 -15.78 14.02
CA LEU A 69 -7.06 -16.37 14.41
C LEU A 69 -7.43 -17.63 13.59
N GLU A 70 -6.61 -18.02 12.62
CA GLU A 70 -6.82 -19.19 11.75
C GLU A 70 -8.22 -19.26 11.14
N LEU A 71 -8.75 -18.10 10.69
CA LEU A 71 -10.10 -17.99 10.15
C LEU A 71 -10.31 -18.93 8.96
N LYS A 72 -11.40 -19.70 9.02
CA LYS A 72 -11.75 -20.68 7.98
C LYS A 72 -12.88 -20.17 7.10
N ASN A 73 -12.81 -20.53 5.83
CA ASN A 73 -13.90 -20.31 4.89
C ASN A 73 -15.10 -21.22 5.26
N THR A 74 -16.32 -20.70 5.15
CA THR A 74 -17.55 -21.45 5.42
C THR A 74 -18.55 -21.29 4.25
N PRO A 75 -19.48 -22.25 4.06
CA PRO A 75 -20.51 -22.14 3.02
C PRO A 75 -21.49 -20.95 3.19
N ILE A 76 -21.51 -20.33 4.37
CA ILE A 76 -22.45 -19.27 4.75
C ILE A 76 -21.72 -17.94 5.03
N ASN A 77 -20.53 -17.75 4.45
CA ASN A 77 -19.80 -16.49 4.59
C ASN A 77 -20.67 -15.30 4.19
N THR A 78 -20.69 -14.28 5.04
CA THR A 78 -21.23 -12.98 4.68
C THR A 78 -20.24 -12.23 3.79
N LEU A 79 -20.71 -11.23 3.04
CA LEU A 79 -19.84 -10.38 2.23
C LEU A 79 -18.71 -9.73 3.05
N GLY A 80 -19.01 -9.31 4.28
CA GLY A 80 -18.01 -8.73 5.19
C GLY A 80 -16.94 -9.74 5.58
N TYR A 81 -17.33 -10.99 5.88
CA TYR A 81 -16.38 -12.03 6.22
C TYR A 81 -15.49 -12.42 5.02
N THR A 82 -16.03 -12.47 3.81
CA THR A 82 -15.23 -12.68 2.60
C THR A 82 -14.17 -11.57 2.43
N LYS A 83 -14.53 -10.31 2.67
CA LYS A 83 -13.56 -9.19 2.62
C LYS A 83 -12.46 -9.32 3.68
N LEU A 84 -12.77 -9.84 4.88
CA LEU A 84 -11.75 -10.10 5.90
C LEU A 84 -10.75 -11.16 5.44
N LEU A 85 -11.24 -12.26 4.85
CA LEU A 85 -10.38 -13.29 4.27
C LEU A 85 -9.48 -12.73 3.14
N ASP A 86 -10.02 -11.84 2.30
CA ASP A 86 -9.25 -11.17 1.25
C ASP A 86 -8.12 -10.28 1.83
N ILE A 87 -8.38 -9.57 2.93
CA ILE A 87 -7.37 -8.75 3.63
C ILE A 87 -6.24 -9.63 4.16
N ILE A 88 -6.57 -10.78 4.78
CA ILE A 88 -5.56 -11.74 5.27
C ILE A 88 -4.69 -12.23 4.09
N GLN A 89 -5.32 -12.64 2.99
CA GLN A 89 -4.59 -13.15 1.83
C GLN A 89 -3.64 -12.09 1.24
N GLN A 90 -4.10 -10.85 1.08
CA GLN A 90 -3.30 -9.78 0.50
C GLN A 90 -2.12 -9.40 1.42
N THR A 91 -2.34 -9.35 2.73
CA THR A 91 -1.32 -8.89 3.69
C THR A 91 -0.30 -9.97 4.05
N CYS A 92 -0.68 -11.25 3.97
CA CYS A 92 0.20 -12.38 4.27
C CYS A 92 1.06 -12.83 3.08
N ASN A 93 0.70 -12.44 1.86
CA ASN A 93 1.57 -12.63 0.69
C ASN A 93 2.87 -11.83 0.81
N ASP A 94 2.86 -10.73 1.59
CA ASP A 94 4.02 -9.89 1.80
C ASP A 94 4.93 -10.40 2.92
N THR A 95 6.24 -10.24 2.71
CA THR A 95 7.27 -10.70 3.67
C THR A 95 7.16 -9.97 5.02
N TRP A 96 7.57 -10.64 6.09
CA TRP A 96 7.67 -10.01 7.42
C TRP A 96 8.62 -8.80 7.41
N GLN A 97 9.69 -8.85 6.59
CA GLN A 97 10.62 -7.74 6.41
C GLN A 97 9.93 -6.49 5.86
N LEU A 98 9.01 -6.65 4.89
CA LEU A 98 8.25 -5.53 4.34
C LEU A 98 7.32 -4.93 5.39
N PHE A 99 6.65 -5.76 6.19
CA PHE A 99 5.81 -5.30 7.30
C PHE A 99 6.61 -4.52 8.36
N LEU A 100 7.75 -5.06 8.80
CA LEU A 100 8.61 -4.39 9.78
C LEU A 100 9.14 -3.04 9.27
N ARG A 101 9.33 -2.90 7.95
CA ARG A 101 9.71 -1.62 7.35
C ARG A 101 8.63 -0.56 7.58
N PHE A 102 7.35 -0.89 7.40
CA PHE A 102 6.25 0.05 7.67
C PHE A 102 6.16 0.41 9.15
N ALA A 103 6.30 -0.57 10.04
CA ALA A 103 6.29 -0.32 11.48
C ALA A 103 7.44 0.59 11.92
N LYS A 104 8.64 0.43 11.33
CA LYS A 104 9.80 1.30 11.58
C LYS A 104 9.57 2.73 11.11
N ILE A 105 8.93 2.90 9.95
CA ILE A 105 8.57 4.24 9.44
C ILE A 105 7.60 4.89 10.45
N GLN A 106 6.57 4.16 10.88
CA GLN A 106 5.58 4.67 11.83
C GLN A 106 6.16 5.10 13.19
N SER A 107 7.14 4.37 13.73
CA SER A 107 7.78 4.75 15.00
C SER A 107 8.59 6.04 14.88
N VAL A 108 9.24 6.29 13.73
CA VAL A 108 9.97 7.54 13.50
C VAL A 108 9.03 8.74 13.51
N TYR A 109 7.82 8.62 12.96
CA TYR A 109 6.86 9.73 12.98
C TYR A 109 6.27 9.98 14.39
N GLN A 110 6.05 8.94 15.19
CA GLN A 110 5.58 9.09 16.56
C GLN A 110 6.60 9.78 17.49
N GLU A 111 7.89 9.62 17.24
CA GLU A 111 8.96 10.27 18.02
C GLU A 111 9.17 11.76 17.65
N ASN A 112 8.67 12.21 16.50
CA ASN A 112 8.84 13.59 16.02
C ASN A 112 7.63 14.51 16.31
N GLU A 113 6.56 13.98 16.93
CA GLU A 113 5.38 14.76 17.37
C GLU A 113 5.43 15.14 18.87
N ASP A 114 6.44 14.68 19.62
CA ASP A 114 6.71 15.01 21.04
C ASP A 114 7.79 16.11 21.19
#